data_AF-A0A7C5BQE0-F1
#
_entry.id   AF-A0A7C5BQE0-F1
#
_cell.length_a   1.000
_cell.length_b   1.000
_cell.length_c   1.000
_cell.angle_alpha   90.00
_cell.angle_beta   90.00
_cell.angle_gamma   90.00
#
_symmetry.space_group_name_H-M   'P 1'
#
loop_
_entity.id
_entity.type
_entity.pdbx_description
1 polymer ?
#
loop_
_entity_poly.entity_id
_entity_poly.type
_entity_poly.pdbx_seq_one_letter_code
_entity_poly.pdbx_strand_id
1 'polypeptide(L)'
;MNDEQLFRYSRQILLPQIDFDGQQKLLDSHVLIIGLGGLGSPVAMYLAAAGIGKLTLVDDDAVELSNLQRQIVHTEQDLDRLKVESAADSLLALNSGLQIEMKTSRLTKQELSIVVEAVDV
;
A
#
# COMPACT_ATOMS: atom_id res chain seq x y z
N MET A 1 -10.45 14.60 7.52
CA MET A 1 -9.27 15.19 6.85
C MET A 1 -8.75 16.41 7.60
N ASN A 2 -7.43 16.59 7.67
CA ASN A 2 -6.78 17.82 8.13
C ASN A 2 -6.36 18.73 6.94
N ASP A 3 -5.85 19.94 7.23
CA ASP A 3 -5.45 20.92 6.20
C ASP A 3 -4.36 20.39 5.25
N GLU A 4 -3.42 19.61 5.77
CA GLU A 4 -2.35 19.00 4.98
C GLU A 4 -2.92 17.98 3.98
N GLN A 5 -3.85 17.13 4.42
CA GLN A 5 -4.55 16.16 3.57
C GLN A 5 -5.41 16.86 2.52
N LEU A 6 -6.12 17.93 2.89
CA LEU A 6 -6.89 18.74 1.94
C LEU A 6 -6.00 19.30 0.82
N PHE A 7 -4.82 19.83 1.19
CA PHE A 7 -3.86 20.32 0.22
C PHE A 7 -3.30 19.20 -0.68
N ARG A 8 -2.86 18.09 -0.06
CA ARG A 8 -2.26 16.94 -0.74
C ARG A 8 -3.21 16.30 -1.77
N TYR A 9 -4.47 16.09 -1.39
CA TYR A 9 -5.47 15.41 -2.24
C TYR A 9 -6.35 16.37 -3.04
N SER A 10 -6.04 17.67 -3.04
CA SER A 10 -6.82 18.71 -3.74
C SER A 10 -7.17 18.35 -5.18
N ARG A 11 -6.24 17.77 -5.94
CA ARG A 11 -6.48 17.35 -7.34
C ARG A 11 -7.47 16.19 -7.48
N GLN A 12 -7.52 15.29 -6.50
CA GLN A 12 -8.47 14.17 -6.46
C GLN A 12 -9.85 14.68 -6.05
N ILE A 13 -9.91 15.52 -5.02
CA ILE A 13 -11.14 16.16 -4.51
C ILE A 13 -11.83 17.01 -5.59
N LEU A 14 -11.08 17.66 -6.49
CA LEU A 14 -11.66 18.43 -7.58
C LEU A 14 -12.45 17.58 -8.61
N LEU A 15 -12.28 16.26 -8.61
CA LEU A 15 -13.03 15.37 -9.50
C LEU A 15 -14.43 15.14 -8.91
N PRO A 16 -15.53 15.44 -9.63
CA PRO A 16 -16.89 15.31 -9.10
C PRO A 16 -17.27 13.89 -8.63
N GLN A 17 -16.61 12.85 -9.16
CA GLN A 17 -16.85 11.45 -8.79
C GLN A 17 -16.17 11.07 -7.46
N ILE A 18 -15.18 11.84 -7.03
CA ILE A 18 -14.49 11.67 -5.75
C ILE A 18 -15.06 12.69 -4.77
N ASP A 19 -14.89 13.99 -5.06
CA ASP A 19 -15.23 15.09 -4.15
C ASP A 19 -14.62 14.89 -2.76
N PHE A 20 -15.02 15.70 -1.78
CA PHE A 20 -14.58 15.56 -0.40
C PHE A 20 -14.95 14.18 0.18
N ASP A 21 -16.20 13.74 -0.03
CA ASP A 21 -16.72 12.50 0.55
C ASP A 21 -16.01 11.25 0.04
N GLY A 22 -15.68 11.20 -1.26
CA GLY A 22 -14.93 10.10 -1.85
C GLY A 22 -13.50 10.06 -1.35
N GLN A 23 -12.85 11.22 -1.19
CA GLN A 23 -11.51 11.25 -0.61
C GLN A 23 -11.50 10.80 0.85
N GLN A 24 -12.50 11.22 1.63
CA GLN A 24 -12.65 10.78 3.01
C GLN A 24 -12.90 9.27 3.08
N LYS A 25 -13.70 8.69 2.18
CA LYS A 25 -13.86 7.24 2.05
C LYS A 25 -12.54 6.51 1.78
N LEU A 26 -11.70 7.01 0.86
CA LEU A 26 -10.38 6.43 0.61
C LEU A 26 -9.52 6.45 1.89
N LEU A 27 -9.50 7.58 2.60
CA LEU A 27 -8.76 7.72 3.86
C LEU A 27 -9.26 6.81 4.98
N ASP A 28 -10.54 6.41 4.93
CA ASP A 28 -11.12 5.49 5.90
C ASP A 28 -11.02 4.01 5.47
N SER A 29 -10.59 3.75 4.23
CA SER A 29 -10.52 2.40 3.66
C SER A 29 -9.29 1.62 4.11
N HIS A 30 -9.46 0.30 4.20
CA HIS A 30 -8.41 -0.69 4.45
C HIS A 30 -8.34 -1.69 3.30
N VAL A 31 -7.18 -1.77 2.63
CA VAL A 31 -6.94 -2.68 1.50
C VAL A 31 -5.89 -3.74 1.83
N LEU A 32 -6.13 -4.98 1.42
CA LEU A 32 -5.17 -6.09 1.45
C LEU A 32 -4.43 -6.22 0.12
N ILE A 33 -3.11 -6.30 0.17
CA ILE A 33 -2.26 -6.57 -1.00
C ILE A 33 -1.48 -7.86 -0.77
N ILE A 34 -1.79 -8.90 -1.55
CA ILE A 34 -1.08 -10.17 -1.54
C ILE A 34 -0.09 -10.22 -2.71
N GLY A 35 1.18 -10.24 -2.36
CA GLY A 35 2.32 -10.16 -3.27
C GLY A 35 2.70 -8.72 -3.58
N LEU A 36 3.96 -8.38 -3.37
CA LEU A 36 4.60 -7.08 -3.65
C LEU A 36 5.58 -7.16 -4.82
N GLY A 37 5.34 -8.13 -5.71
CA GLY A 37 6.06 -8.27 -6.96
C GLY A 37 5.67 -7.22 -8.01
N GLY A 38 5.85 -7.56 -9.30
CA GLY A 38 5.67 -6.58 -10.39
C GLY A 38 4.25 -6.02 -10.54
N LEU A 39 3.24 -6.68 -9.96
CA LEU A 39 1.85 -6.20 -9.93
C LEU A 39 1.54 -5.44 -8.64
N GLY A 40 1.89 -6.01 -7.48
CA GLY A 40 1.64 -5.38 -6.19
C GLY A 40 2.39 -4.08 -6.00
N SER A 41 3.61 -3.98 -6.55
CA SER A 41 4.44 -2.79 -6.48
C SER A 41 3.74 -1.51 -6.99
N PRO A 42 3.29 -1.43 -8.26
CA PRO A 42 2.58 -0.24 -8.74
C PRO A 42 1.23 -0.05 -8.03
N VAL A 43 0.50 -1.12 -7.71
CA VAL A 43 -0.79 -1.02 -7.00
C VAL A 43 -0.61 -0.37 -5.64
N ALA A 44 0.32 -0.85 -4.82
CA ALA A 44 0.59 -0.32 -3.49
C ALA A 44 1.00 1.16 -3.56
N MET A 45 1.88 1.52 -4.50
CA MET A 45 2.32 2.91 -4.68
C MET A 45 1.16 3.85 -5.03
N TYR A 46 0.28 3.46 -5.96
CA TYR A 46 -0.85 4.29 -6.34
C TYR A 46 -1.92 4.37 -5.25
N LEU A 47 -2.18 3.28 -4.51
CA LEU A 47 -3.12 3.30 -3.39
C LEU A 47 -2.61 4.18 -2.24
N ALA A 48 -1.32 4.10 -1.91
CA ALA A 48 -0.70 5.00 -0.95
C ALA A 48 -0.76 6.47 -1.41
N ALA A 49 -0.45 6.75 -2.68
CA ALA A 49 -0.54 8.10 -3.24
C ALA A 49 -1.99 8.64 -3.31
N ALA A 50 -2.96 7.77 -3.55
CA ALA A 50 -4.39 8.08 -3.55
C ALA A 50 -4.96 8.36 -2.15
N GLY A 51 -4.19 8.05 -1.11
CA GLY A 51 -4.60 8.31 0.27
C GLY A 51 -5.50 7.23 0.85
N ILE A 52 -5.29 5.95 0.47
CA ILE A 52 -5.83 4.84 1.26
C ILE A 52 -5.32 4.96 2.70
N GLY A 53 -6.22 4.82 3.68
CA GLY A 53 -5.90 4.97 5.10
C GLY A 53 -5.01 3.87 5.65
N LYS A 54 -5.30 2.63 5.26
CA LYS A 54 -4.60 1.46 5.75
C LYS A 54 -4.32 0.43 4.65
N LEU A 55 -3.08 -0.07 4.62
CA LEU A 55 -2.69 -1.21 3.79
C LEU A 55 -2.23 -2.38 4.66
N THR A 56 -2.74 -3.58 4.39
CA THR A 56 -2.09 -4.82 4.85
C THR A 56 -1.30 -5.40 3.68
N LEU A 57 0.00 -5.54 3.86
CA LEU A 57 0.93 -6.05 2.85
C LEU A 57 1.35 -7.48 3.21
N VAL A 58 1.22 -8.40 2.26
CA VAL A 58 1.59 -9.81 2.44
C VAL A 58 2.57 -10.21 1.36
N ASP A 59 3.79 -10.58 1.74
CA ASP A 59 4.78 -11.18 0.84
C ASP A 59 5.79 -11.96 1.68
N ASP A 60 6.22 -13.13 1.21
CA ASP A 60 7.17 -14.01 1.89
C ASP A 60 8.59 -14.00 1.29
N ASP A 61 8.81 -13.21 0.23
CA ASP A 61 10.10 -13.11 -0.43
C ASP A 61 10.96 -11.94 0.06
N ALA A 62 12.25 -12.02 -0.28
CA ALA A 62 13.20 -10.91 -0.22
C ALA A 62 13.36 -10.20 -1.57
N VAL A 63 13.91 -8.98 -1.54
CA VAL A 63 14.21 -8.20 -2.74
C VAL A 63 15.43 -8.78 -3.46
N GLU A 64 15.29 -9.02 -4.76
CA GLU A 64 16.36 -9.53 -5.63
C GLU A 64 16.67 -8.57 -6.78
N LEU A 65 17.93 -8.52 -7.21
CA LEU A 65 18.37 -7.66 -8.33
C LEU A 65 17.59 -7.94 -9.62
N SER A 66 17.30 -9.21 -9.92
CA SER A 66 16.55 -9.65 -11.11
C SER A 66 15.09 -9.14 -11.14
N ASN A 67 14.60 -8.70 -9.99
CA ASN A 67 13.22 -8.29 -9.78
C ASN A 67 13.04 -6.76 -9.95
N LEU A 68 14.10 -5.97 -9.79
CA LEU A 68 14.05 -4.50 -9.79
C LEU A 68 13.61 -3.87 -11.12
N GLN A 69 13.75 -4.57 -12.26
CA GLN A 69 13.27 -4.07 -13.56
C GLN A 69 11.74 -3.86 -13.63
N ARG A 70 10.98 -4.44 -12.69
CA ARG A 70 9.51 -4.35 -12.65
C ARG A 70 8.92 -4.11 -11.26
N GLN A 71 9.69 -4.25 -10.19
CA GLN A 71 9.23 -4.07 -8.81
C GLN A 71 9.66 -2.70 -8.28
N ILE A 72 9.05 -1.66 -8.84
CA ILE A 72 9.43 -0.25 -8.68
C ILE A 72 9.27 0.33 -7.26
N VAL A 73 8.66 -0.42 -6.35
CA VAL A 73 8.51 -0.06 -4.92
C VAL A 73 9.77 -0.40 -4.11
N HIS A 74 10.70 -1.15 -4.70
CA HIS A 74 11.98 -1.54 -4.11
C HIS A 74 13.13 -0.84 -4.82
N THR A 75 14.27 -0.71 -4.12
CA THR A 75 15.49 -0.12 -4.68
C THR A 75 16.69 -1.05 -4.51
N GLU A 76 17.82 -0.73 -5.14
CA GLU A 76 19.08 -1.47 -4.93
C GLU A 76 19.57 -1.44 -3.47
N GLN A 77 19.17 -0.44 -2.69
CA GLN A 77 19.50 -0.37 -1.26
C GLN A 77 18.76 -1.43 -0.43
N ASP A 78 17.72 -2.02 -0.99
CA ASP A 78 16.86 -2.98 -0.30
C ASP A 78 17.18 -4.44 -0.62
N LEU A 79 18.21 -4.72 -1.43
CA LEU A 79 18.62 -6.09 -1.75
C LEU A 79 18.75 -6.94 -0.47
N ASP A 80 18.24 -8.17 -0.54
CA ASP A 80 18.17 -9.13 0.56
C ASP A 80 17.24 -8.76 1.73
N ARG A 81 16.64 -7.55 1.76
CA ARG A 81 15.58 -7.20 2.72
C ARG A 81 14.25 -7.86 2.33
N LEU A 82 13.38 -8.08 3.30
CA LEU A 82 12.02 -8.56 3.04
C LEU A 82 11.25 -7.54 2.18
N LYS A 83 10.53 -8.02 1.17
CA LYS A 83 9.76 -7.14 0.27
C LYS A 83 8.74 -6.31 1.04
N VAL A 84 8.08 -6.89 2.05
CA VAL A 84 7.10 -6.15 2.87
C VAL A 84 7.72 -4.98 3.62
N GLU A 85 8.96 -5.11 4.11
CA GLU A 85 9.66 -4.03 4.82
C GLU A 85 10.12 -2.94 3.84
N SER A 86 10.78 -3.33 2.75
CA SER A 86 11.21 -2.39 1.71
C SER A 86 10.04 -1.61 1.11
N ALA A 87 8.92 -2.28 0.85
CA ALA A 87 7.72 -1.61 0.39
C ALA A 87 7.14 -0.68 1.45
N ALA A 88 7.03 -1.11 2.70
CA ALA A 88 6.50 -0.27 3.77
C ALA A 88 7.29 1.04 3.92
N ASP A 89 8.62 0.96 3.94
CA ASP A 89 9.50 2.13 3.99
C ASP A 89 9.23 3.08 2.82
N SER A 90 9.18 2.55 1.59
CA SER A 90 8.93 3.33 0.38
C SER A 90 7.55 3.99 0.37
N LEU A 91 6.52 3.28 0.83
CA LEU A 91 5.15 3.78 0.87
C LEU A 91 4.96 4.83 1.96
N LEU A 92 5.61 4.69 3.12
CA LEU A 92 5.60 5.68 4.20
C LEU A 92 6.42 6.93 3.83
N ALA A 93 7.53 6.76 3.10
CA ALA A 93 8.27 7.88 2.53
C ALA A 93 7.43 8.65 1.50
N LEU A 94 6.62 7.95 0.71
CA LEU A 94 5.68 8.56 -0.22
C LEU A 94 4.53 9.26 0.52
N ASN A 95 3.87 8.59 1.47
CA ASN A 95 2.73 9.10 2.23
C ASN A 95 2.81 8.68 3.71
N SER A 96 3.32 9.58 4.55
CA SER A 96 3.50 9.35 5.98
C SER A 96 2.20 9.22 6.78
N GLY A 97 1.06 9.60 6.20
CA GLY A 97 -0.25 9.44 6.82
C GLY A 97 -0.84 8.04 6.69
N LEU A 98 -0.21 7.16 5.90
CA LEU A 98 -0.65 5.78 5.67
C LEU A 98 -0.34 4.89 6.88
N GLN A 99 -1.29 4.04 7.27
CA GLN A 99 -1.04 2.95 8.22
C GLN A 99 -0.70 1.66 7.46
N ILE A 100 0.33 0.93 7.90
CA ILE A 100 0.76 -0.31 7.26
C ILE A 100 0.82 -1.45 8.26
N GLU A 101 0.22 -2.57 7.92
CA GLU A 101 0.40 -3.86 8.58
C GLU A 101 1.17 -4.81 7.66
N MET A 102 2.27 -5.39 8.14
CA MET A 102 3.12 -6.29 7.36
C MET A 102 2.90 -7.75 7.78
N LYS A 103 2.76 -8.65 6.80
CA LYS A 103 2.76 -10.11 6.99
C LYS A 103 3.87 -10.70 6.13
N THR A 104 4.90 -11.23 6.77
CA THR A 104 6.13 -11.74 6.13
C THR A 104 6.05 -13.22 5.74
N SER A 105 4.85 -13.82 5.76
CA SER A 105 4.65 -15.25 5.54
C SER A 105 3.40 -15.48 4.70
N ARG A 106 3.39 -16.58 3.94
CA ARG A 106 2.18 -17.04 3.26
C ARG A 106 1.08 -17.28 4.27
N LEU A 107 -0.07 -16.65 4.04
CA LEU A 107 -1.24 -16.87 4.87
C LEU A 107 -1.75 -18.29 4.67
N THR A 108 -1.99 -18.99 5.78
CA THR A 108 -2.78 -20.20 5.78
C THR A 108 -4.22 -19.89 5.34
N LYS A 109 -4.99 -20.92 4.97
CA LYS A 109 -6.39 -20.73 4.59
C LYS A 109 -7.21 -20.07 5.70
N GLN A 110 -6.95 -20.42 6.95
CA GLN A 110 -7.62 -19.85 8.12
C GLN A 110 -7.26 -18.38 8.31
N GLU A 111 -5.96 -18.04 8.25
CA GLU A 111 -5.52 -16.64 8.37
C GLU A 111 -6.04 -15.80 7.21
N LEU A 112 -6.03 -16.33 5.99
CA LEU A 112 -6.56 -15.64 4.82
C LEU A 112 -8.04 -15.29 5.00
N SER A 113 -8.87 -16.22 5.49
CA SER A 113 -10.28 -15.94 5.77
C SER A 113 -10.45 -14.80 6.78
N ILE A 114 -9.66 -14.79 7.86
CA ILE A 114 -9.72 -13.75 8.89
C ILE A 114 -9.31 -12.39 8.31
N VAL A 115 -8.22 -12.34 7.54
CA VAL A 115 -7.71 -11.08 6.99
C VAL A 115 -8.65 -10.52 5.94
N VAL A 116 -9.21 -11.36 5.06
CA VAL A 116 -10.18 -10.93 4.02
C VAL A 116 -11.47 -10.37 4.65
N GLU A 117 -11.92 -10.93 5.77
CA GLU A 117 -13.09 -10.38 6.49
C GLU A 117 -12.82 -9.02 7.17
N ALA A 118 -11.55 -8.67 7.39
CA ALA A 118 -11.14 -7.46 8.08
C ALA A 118 -10.80 -6.29 7.14
N VAL A 119 -10.80 -6.50 5.83
CA VAL A 119 -10.49 -5.47 4.81
C VAL A 119 -11.70 -5.15 3.94
N ASP A 120 -11.68 -3.97 3.34
CA ASP A 120 -12.73 -3.55 2.41
C ASP A 120 -12.51 -4.12 1.00
N VAL A 121 -11.25 -4.31 0.61
CA VAL A 121 -10.80 -4.80 -0.71
C VAL A 121 -9.58 -5.71 -0.58
#